data_AF-A0A956G0P6-F1
#
_entry.id   AF-A0A956G0P6-F1
#
_cell.length_a   1.000
_cell.length_b   1.000
_cell.length_c   1.000
_cell.angle_alpha   90.00
_cell.angle_beta   90.00
_cell.angle_gamma   90.00
#
_symmetry.space_group_name_H-M   'P 1'
#
loop_
_entity.id
_entity.type
_entity.pdbx_description
1 polymer ?
#
loop_
_entity_poly.entity_id
_entity_poly.type
_entity_poly.pdbx_seq_one_letter_code
_entity_poly.pdbx_strand_id
1 'polypeptide(L)'
;MATSKRSAKKRGSSRGTPIPPVPADWAPRATSRAEVLELVERLPDDPGVYIMRDRGGAIVYVGKAHRLRARVRQYFNGHDNRHFVPLLGDLLGDVETVVTANDKEALLLENSLIKTHRPRFNVKLRDDKQYLVLRLDPKKEWPRLELVRRVQSDGAHYFGPYHSASSVRHALRVVNRHFKLRTCSDYV
;
A
#
# COMPACT_ATOMS: atom_id res chain seq x y z
N MET A 1 24.14 -19.53 -37.62
CA MET A 1 24.63 -18.47 -36.70
C MET A 1 23.44 -17.57 -36.36
N ALA A 2 23.30 -17.13 -35.10
CA ALA A 2 22.24 -16.30 -34.51
C ALA A 2 21.00 -17.03 -33.93
N THR A 3 21.15 -17.53 -32.70
CA THR A 3 20.04 -17.81 -31.77
C THR A 3 19.67 -16.56 -30.98
N SER A 4 18.42 -16.13 -31.10
CA SER A 4 17.84 -14.98 -30.41
C SER A 4 17.62 -15.26 -28.92
N LYS A 5 18.47 -14.70 -28.05
CA LYS A 5 18.29 -14.68 -26.59
C LYS A 5 17.16 -13.72 -26.22
N ARG A 6 15.99 -14.25 -25.85
CA ARG A 6 14.97 -13.48 -25.12
C ARG A 6 15.43 -13.29 -23.66
N SER A 7 15.87 -12.09 -23.32
CA SER A 7 16.19 -11.68 -21.95
C SER A 7 14.93 -11.69 -21.08
N ALA A 8 14.94 -12.55 -20.06
CA ALA A 8 13.94 -12.58 -19.00
C ALA A 8 14.06 -11.31 -18.13
N LYS A 9 13.04 -10.45 -18.22
CA LYS A 9 12.88 -9.27 -17.37
C LYS A 9 12.71 -9.72 -15.91
N LYS A 10 13.75 -9.51 -15.08
CA LYS A 10 13.71 -9.76 -13.64
C LYS A 10 12.53 -9.00 -13.02
N ARG A 11 11.55 -9.74 -12.49
CA ARG A 11 10.47 -9.20 -11.66
C ARG A 11 11.09 -8.77 -10.32
N GLY A 12 11.46 -7.49 -10.23
CA GLY A 12 11.88 -6.88 -8.98
C GLY A 12 10.74 -6.92 -7.97
N SER A 13 11.04 -7.47 -6.80
CA SER A 13 10.21 -7.35 -5.60
C SER A 13 10.01 -5.85 -5.31
N SER A 14 8.83 -5.32 -5.60
CA SER A 14 8.45 -3.95 -5.23
C SER A 14 8.20 -3.92 -3.72
N ARG A 15 9.28 -3.83 -2.95
CA ARG A 15 9.24 -3.22 -1.63
C ARG A 15 8.59 -1.86 -1.84
N GLY A 16 7.44 -1.62 -1.20
CA GLY A 16 6.63 -0.42 -1.38
C GLY A 16 7.54 0.79 -1.40
N THR A 17 7.59 1.50 -2.52
CA THR A 17 8.54 2.59 -2.71
C THR A 17 8.29 3.59 -1.57
N PRO A 18 9.25 3.79 -0.66
CA PRO A 18 9.08 4.80 0.36
C PRO A 18 8.94 6.13 -0.38
N ILE A 19 7.89 6.88 -0.05
CA ILE A 19 7.76 8.25 -0.56
C ILE A 19 9.03 8.98 -0.11
N PRO A 20 9.78 9.62 -1.02
CA PRO A 20 11.02 10.27 -0.66
C PRO A 20 10.79 11.32 0.43
N PRO A 21 11.79 11.57 1.31
CA PRO A 21 11.71 12.66 2.27
C PRO A 21 11.50 13.97 1.52
N VAL A 22 10.89 14.94 2.22
CA VAL A 22 10.65 16.28 1.68
C VAL A 22 11.99 16.88 1.22
N PRO A 23 12.11 17.30 -0.05
CA PRO A 23 13.31 17.98 -0.54
C PRO A 23 13.61 19.26 0.23
N ALA A 24 14.88 19.65 0.31
CA ALA A 24 15.28 20.89 0.99
C ALA A 24 14.71 22.14 0.31
N ASP A 25 14.44 22.06 -0.98
CA ASP A 25 13.85 23.08 -1.85
C ASP A 25 12.33 22.91 -2.02
N TRP A 26 11.66 22.24 -1.06
CA TRP A 26 10.21 22.04 -1.13
C TRP A 26 9.46 23.37 -1.26
N ALA A 27 8.64 23.45 -2.31
CA ALA A 27 7.67 24.51 -2.50
C ALA A 27 6.27 23.87 -2.61
N PRO A 28 5.27 24.39 -1.87
CA PRO A 28 3.91 23.86 -1.96
C PRO A 28 3.32 24.14 -3.36
N ARG A 29 2.57 23.18 -3.89
CA ARG A 29 1.81 23.37 -5.15
C ARG A 29 0.54 24.19 -4.95
N ALA A 30 0.07 24.32 -3.70
CA ALA A 30 -1.05 25.16 -3.33
C ALA A 30 -0.77 25.93 -2.03
N THR A 31 -1.16 27.19 -2.01
CA THR A 31 -1.04 28.14 -0.90
C THR A 31 -2.39 28.75 -0.51
N SER A 32 -3.45 28.47 -1.28
CA SER A 32 -4.81 28.88 -1.01
C SER A 32 -5.80 27.74 -1.22
N ARG A 33 -7.00 27.87 -0.62
CA ARG A 33 -8.10 26.90 -0.82
C ARG A 33 -8.46 26.73 -2.30
N ALA A 34 -8.42 27.80 -3.09
CA ALA A 34 -8.74 27.74 -4.52
C ALA A 34 -7.73 26.88 -5.28
N GLU A 35 -6.44 27.06 -5.04
CA GLU A 35 -5.37 26.25 -5.64
C GLU A 35 -5.46 24.78 -5.23
N VAL A 36 -5.81 24.50 -3.96
CA VAL A 36 -6.04 23.12 -3.51
C VAL A 36 -7.17 22.47 -4.32
N LEU A 37 -8.28 23.18 -4.56
CA LEU A 37 -9.37 22.65 -5.38
C LEU A 37 -8.94 22.40 -6.83
N GLU A 38 -8.09 23.24 -7.41
CA GLU A 38 -7.52 23.00 -8.73
C GLU A 38 -6.66 21.73 -8.78
N LEU A 39 -5.85 21.47 -7.74
CA LEU A 39 -5.11 20.22 -7.63
C LEU A 39 -6.06 19.02 -7.57
N VAL A 40 -7.17 19.14 -6.83
CA VAL A 40 -8.17 18.06 -6.70
C VAL A 40 -8.81 17.72 -8.05
N GLU A 41 -9.13 18.71 -8.87
CA GLU A 41 -9.75 18.46 -10.18
C GLU A 41 -8.83 17.75 -11.17
N ARG A 42 -7.51 17.87 -10.99
CA ARG A 42 -6.47 17.18 -11.79
C ARG A 42 -6.21 15.74 -11.35
N LEU A 43 -6.79 15.29 -10.23
CA LEU A 43 -6.59 13.93 -9.75
C LEU A 43 -7.25 12.90 -10.70
N PRO A 44 -6.67 11.69 -10.81
CA PRO A 44 -7.25 10.62 -11.60
C PRO A 44 -8.57 10.12 -11.00
N ASP A 45 -9.39 9.48 -11.83
CA ASP A 45 -10.66 8.86 -11.43
C ASP A 45 -10.54 7.34 -11.30
N ASP A 46 -9.37 6.89 -10.86
CA ASP A 46 -8.97 5.50 -10.74
C ASP A 46 -8.87 5.06 -9.27
N PRO A 47 -8.83 3.73 -9.00
CA PRO A 47 -8.56 3.23 -7.66
C PRO A 47 -7.10 3.47 -7.27
N GLY A 48 -6.89 3.87 -6.01
CA GLY A 48 -5.53 4.10 -5.52
C GLY A 48 -5.49 4.71 -4.12
N VAL A 49 -4.32 5.28 -3.81
CA VAL A 49 -4.04 5.95 -2.54
C VAL A 49 -3.74 7.42 -2.79
N TYR A 50 -4.37 8.32 -2.02
CA TYR A 50 -4.05 9.73 -1.98
C TYR A 50 -3.23 10.05 -0.72
N ILE A 51 -2.26 10.95 -0.88
CA ILE A 51 -1.34 11.40 0.15
C ILE A 51 -1.49 12.92 0.24
N MET A 52 -1.85 13.40 1.42
CA MET A 52 -2.00 14.82 1.71
C MET A 52 -0.76 15.34 2.42
N ARG A 53 -0.21 16.43 1.92
CA ARG A 53 0.91 17.14 2.55
C ARG A 53 0.51 18.52 3.01
N ASP A 54 1.06 18.95 4.14
CA ASP A 54 0.98 20.36 4.52
C ASP A 54 1.89 21.24 3.65
N ARG A 55 1.83 22.56 3.85
CA ARG A 55 2.67 23.53 3.14
C ARG A 55 4.17 23.34 3.37
N GLY A 56 4.57 22.74 4.48
CA GLY A 56 5.96 22.37 4.78
C GLY A 56 6.37 21.03 4.17
N GLY A 57 5.47 20.36 3.44
CA GLY A 57 5.71 19.09 2.75
C GLY A 57 5.50 17.87 3.64
N ALA A 58 5.17 18.00 4.92
CA ALA A 58 4.99 16.86 5.80
C ALA A 58 3.72 16.08 5.42
N ILE A 59 3.78 14.74 5.41
CA ILE A 59 2.61 13.91 5.15
C ILE A 59 1.68 13.97 6.37
N VAL A 60 0.52 14.58 6.20
CA VAL A 60 -0.46 14.80 7.28
C VAL A 60 -1.57 13.76 7.27
N TYR A 61 -1.91 13.22 6.10
CA TYR A 61 -2.94 12.21 5.96
C TYR A 61 -2.71 11.31 4.73
N VAL A 62 -3.03 10.03 4.85
CA VAL A 62 -3.03 9.04 3.77
C VAL A 62 -4.37 8.31 3.77
N GLY A 63 -4.97 8.12 2.61
CA GLY A 63 -6.18 7.31 2.49
C GLY A 63 -6.34 6.67 1.12
N LYS A 64 -7.15 5.62 1.03
CA LYS A 64 -7.49 4.97 -0.25
C LYS A 64 -8.85 5.38 -0.80
N ALA A 65 -9.02 5.21 -2.10
CA ALA A 65 -10.29 5.42 -2.78
C ALA A 65 -10.43 4.46 -3.97
N HIS A 66 -11.67 4.10 -4.30
CA HIS A 66 -11.99 3.48 -5.59
C HIS A 66 -11.94 4.51 -6.73
N ARG A 67 -12.23 5.77 -6.41
CA ARG A 67 -12.20 6.93 -7.31
C ARG A 67 -11.51 8.08 -6.59
N LEU A 68 -10.23 8.29 -6.88
CA LEU A 68 -9.36 9.23 -6.15
C LEU A 68 -9.92 10.66 -6.15
N ARG A 69 -10.20 11.23 -7.33
CA ARG A 69 -10.76 12.57 -7.46
C ARG A 69 -12.06 12.76 -6.69
N ALA A 70 -13.03 11.86 -6.90
CA ALA A 70 -14.33 11.95 -6.22
C ALA A 70 -14.18 11.90 -4.70
N ARG A 71 -13.29 11.04 -4.19
CA ARG A 71 -13.07 10.89 -2.75
C ARG A 71 -12.42 12.12 -2.13
N VAL A 72 -11.41 12.69 -2.78
CA VAL A 72 -10.74 13.89 -2.25
C VAL A 72 -11.66 15.11 -2.33
N ARG A 73 -12.42 15.25 -3.42
CA ARG A 73 -13.42 16.32 -3.58
C ARG A 73 -14.49 16.31 -2.49
N GLN A 74 -14.90 15.14 -2.02
CA GLN A 74 -15.89 15.01 -0.94
C GLN A 74 -15.50 15.76 0.34
N TYR A 75 -14.20 15.88 0.64
CA TYR A 75 -13.74 16.64 1.80
C TYR A 75 -14.07 18.12 1.73
N PHE A 76 -14.16 18.68 0.53
CA PHE A 76 -14.43 20.11 0.34
C PHE A 76 -15.91 20.44 0.20
N ASN A 77 -16.76 19.42 0.02
CA ASN A 77 -18.21 19.55 -0.12
C ASN A 77 -18.97 19.44 1.22
N GLY A 78 -18.28 19.28 2.36
CA GLY A 78 -18.91 19.31 3.70
C GLY A 78 -19.60 18.02 4.16
N HIS A 79 -19.42 16.90 3.45
CA HIS A 79 -20.07 15.61 3.77
C HIS A 79 -19.20 14.64 4.59
N ASP A 80 -18.10 15.11 5.21
CA ASP A 80 -17.17 14.25 5.97
C ASP A 80 -16.92 14.81 7.38
N ASN A 81 -17.28 14.03 8.41
CA ASN A 81 -17.30 14.47 9.81
C ASN A 81 -15.94 14.39 10.52
N ARG A 82 -14.85 14.11 9.81
CA ARG A 82 -13.52 14.03 10.42
C ARG A 82 -13.02 15.41 10.83
N HIS A 83 -12.53 15.53 12.06
CA HIS A 83 -12.13 16.82 12.67
C HIS A 83 -11.12 17.64 11.85
N PHE A 84 -10.27 16.98 11.05
CA PHE A 84 -9.24 17.67 10.27
C PHE A 84 -9.77 18.24 8.94
N VAL A 85 -10.97 17.84 8.50
CA VAL A 85 -11.54 18.22 7.20
C VAL A 85 -11.73 19.73 7.06
N PRO A 86 -12.26 20.47 8.07
CA PRO A 86 -12.36 21.92 8.00
C PRO A 86 -11.01 22.63 7.84
N LEU A 87 -9.91 22.00 8.29
CA LEU A 87 -8.56 22.58 8.26
C LEU A 87 -7.86 22.40 6.91
N LEU A 88 -8.37 21.56 6.02
CA LEU A 88 -7.66 21.14 4.80
C LEU A 88 -7.36 22.30 3.84
N GLY A 89 -8.27 23.27 3.71
CA GLY A 89 -8.09 24.38 2.77
C GLY A 89 -6.88 25.25 3.09
N ASP A 90 -6.60 25.46 4.38
CA ASP A 90 -5.48 26.30 4.82
C ASP A 90 -4.22 25.49 5.10
N LEU A 91 -4.36 24.22 5.47
CA LEU A 91 -3.23 23.36 5.81
C LEU A 91 -2.51 22.82 4.58
N LEU A 92 -3.24 22.40 3.56
CA LEU A 92 -2.66 21.61 2.47
C LEU A 92 -1.74 22.46 1.60
N GLY A 93 -0.54 21.92 1.37
CA GLY A 93 0.41 22.39 0.37
C GLY A 93 0.37 21.56 -0.90
N ASP A 94 -0.07 20.31 -0.78
CA ASP A 94 -0.09 19.38 -1.90
C ASP A 94 -1.00 18.15 -1.67
N VAL A 95 -1.47 17.56 -2.77
CA VAL A 95 -2.16 16.25 -2.82
C VAL A 95 -1.51 15.40 -3.91
N GLU A 96 -0.88 14.30 -3.50
CA GLU A 96 -0.29 13.31 -4.40
C GLU A 96 -1.17 12.07 -4.50
N THR A 97 -1.04 11.31 -5.59
CA THR A 97 -1.76 10.04 -5.77
C THR A 97 -0.87 8.94 -6.31
N VAL A 98 -1.11 7.72 -5.85
CA VAL A 98 -0.56 6.49 -6.44
C VAL A 98 -1.74 5.65 -6.94
N VAL A 99 -1.88 5.56 -8.26
CA VAL A 99 -2.89 4.71 -8.91
C VAL A 99 -2.50 3.24 -8.75
N THR A 100 -3.49 2.39 -8.49
CA THR A 100 -3.32 0.94 -8.29
C THR A 100 -4.22 0.18 -9.24
N ALA A 101 -3.97 -1.11 -9.48
CA ALA A 101 -4.79 -1.88 -10.41
C ALA A 101 -6.18 -2.23 -9.82
N ASN A 102 -6.32 -2.24 -8.49
CA ASN A 102 -7.56 -2.62 -7.81
C ASN A 102 -7.58 -2.16 -6.34
N ASP A 103 -8.78 -2.19 -5.73
CA ASP A 103 -8.99 -1.78 -4.34
C ASP A 103 -8.16 -2.56 -3.30
N LYS A 104 -7.74 -3.79 -3.63
CA LYS A 104 -6.96 -4.64 -2.73
C LYS A 104 -5.51 -4.16 -2.66
N GLU A 105 -4.94 -3.79 -3.80
CA GLU A 105 -3.63 -3.13 -3.87
C GLU A 105 -3.65 -1.78 -3.17
N ALA A 106 -4.68 -0.96 -3.40
CA ALA A 106 -4.86 0.31 -2.70
C ALA A 106 -4.88 0.14 -1.18
N LEU A 107 -5.59 -0.90 -0.67
CA LEU A 107 -5.61 -1.23 0.76
C LEU A 107 -4.23 -1.62 1.30
N LEU A 108 -3.48 -2.45 0.57
CA LEU A 108 -2.14 -2.87 0.99
C LEU A 108 -1.18 -1.68 1.01
N LEU A 109 -1.22 -0.85 -0.02
CA LEU A 109 -0.36 0.33 -0.16
C LEU A 109 -0.67 1.38 0.92
N GLU A 110 -1.95 1.70 1.13
CA GLU A 110 -2.39 2.64 2.17
C GLU A 110 -1.83 2.24 3.54
N ASN A 111 -2.03 0.99 3.95
CA ASN A 111 -1.55 0.53 5.25
C ASN A 111 -0.01 0.55 5.34
N SER A 112 0.68 0.24 4.25
CA SER A 112 2.14 0.36 4.20
C SER A 112 2.58 1.80 4.44
N LEU A 113 1.95 2.76 3.76
CA LEU A 113 2.29 4.19 3.88
C LEU A 113 1.94 4.75 5.26
N ILE A 114 0.78 4.38 5.83
CA ILE A 114 0.40 4.78 7.19
C ILE A 114 1.41 4.25 8.21
N LYS A 115 1.85 3.00 8.09
CA LYS A 115 2.84 2.39 8.99
C LYS A 115 4.22 3.05 8.88
N THR A 116 4.66 3.36 7.66
CA THR A 116 5.95 3.99 7.41
C THR A 116 5.98 5.45 7.88
N HIS A 117 4.96 6.24 7.55
CA HIS A 117 5.00 7.70 7.76
C HIS A 117 4.27 8.16 9.02
N ARG A 118 3.40 7.32 9.61
CA ARG A 118 2.57 7.63 10.79
C ARG A 118 1.95 9.04 10.75
N PRO A 119 1.17 9.38 9.71
CA PRO A 119 0.69 10.75 9.51
C PRO A 119 -0.16 11.23 10.68
N ARG A 120 -0.08 12.52 10.99
CA ARG A 120 -0.71 13.14 12.18
C ARG A 120 -2.20 12.86 12.30
N PHE A 121 -2.94 12.87 11.18
CA PHE A 121 -4.41 12.72 11.19
C PHE A 121 -4.90 11.30 10.94
N ASN A 122 -4.00 10.35 10.62
CA ASN A 122 -4.40 8.96 10.54
C ASN A 122 -4.57 8.41 11.96
N VAL A 123 -5.81 8.06 12.33
CA VAL A 123 -6.09 7.38 13.59
C VAL A 123 -5.28 6.09 13.63
N LYS A 124 -4.51 5.90 14.70
CA LYS A 124 -3.81 4.63 14.96
C LYS A 124 -4.86 3.55 15.19
N LEU A 125 -5.18 2.79 14.14
CA LEU A 125 -5.98 1.59 14.29
C LEU A 125 -5.18 0.62 15.17
N ARG A 126 -5.78 0.20 16.27
CA ARG A 126 -5.19 -0.64 17.33
C ARG A 126 -4.77 -2.03 16.84
N ASP A 127 -5.10 -2.38 15.60
CA ASP A 127 -4.85 -3.67 14.99
C ASP A 127 -3.57 -3.60 14.13
N ASP A 128 -2.41 -3.62 14.78
CA ASP A 128 -1.08 -3.74 14.15
C ASP A 128 -0.85 -5.13 13.51
N LYS A 129 -1.92 -5.79 13.04
CA LYS A 129 -1.83 -7.06 12.33
C LYS A 129 -1.06 -6.83 11.04
N GLN A 130 0.18 -7.31 11.03
CA GLN A 130 0.95 -7.48 9.81
C GLN A 130 0.18 -8.42 8.88
N TYR A 131 0.14 -8.08 7.58
CA TYR A 131 -0.53 -8.89 6.58
C TYR A 131 0.08 -10.29 6.54
N LEU A 132 -0.76 -11.28 6.18
CA LEU A 132 -0.30 -12.65 6.05
C LEU A 132 0.49 -12.81 4.75
N VAL A 133 1.53 -13.62 4.83
CA VAL A 133 2.42 -13.98 3.73
C VAL A 133 2.60 -15.49 3.75
N LEU A 134 2.68 -16.11 2.58
CA LEU A 134 3.07 -17.53 2.48
C LEU A 134 4.60 -17.60 2.42
N ARG A 135 5.21 -18.34 3.34
CA ARG A 135 6.64 -18.64 3.36
C ARG A 135 6.85 -20.07 2.84
N LEU A 136 7.83 -20.27 1.97
CA LEU A 136 8.30 -21.57 1.52
C LEU A 136 9.82 -21.61 1.66
N ASP A 137 10.31 -22.48 2.53
CA ASP A 137 11.73 -22.68 2.75
C ASP A 137 12.23 -23.89 1.95
N PRO A 138 12.98 -23.69 0.86
CA PRO A 138 13.48 -24.79 0.04
C PRO A 138 14.62 -25.57 0.71
N LYS A 139 15.22 -25.06 1.79
CA LYS A 139 16.33 -25.73 2.50
C LYS A 139 15.84 -26.76 3.52
N LYS A 140 14.54 -26.75 3.85
CA LYS A 140 13.95 -27.76 4.73
C LYS A 140 13.86 -29.08 3.99
N GLU A 141 14.16 -30.17 4.70
CA GLU A 141 14.05 -31.55 4.17
C GLU A 141 12.63 -31.85 3.64
N TRP A 142 11.62 -31.31 4.33
CA TRP A 142 10.21 -31.46 3.96
C TRP A 142 9.53 -30.08 3.81
N PRO A 143 9.72 -29.38 2.66
CA PRO A 143 9.18 -28.04 2.45
C PRO A 143 7.65 -28.01 2.57
N ARG A 144 7.15 -27.00 3.28
CA ARG A 144 5.71 -26.70 3.38
C ARG A 144 5.46 -25.21 3.19
N LEU A 145 4.25 -24.86 2.77
CA LEU A 145 3.81 -23.47 2.77
C LEU A 145 3.32 -23.08 4.17
N GLU A 146 3.99 -22.11 4.78
CA GLU A 146 3.68 -21.61 6.11
C GLU A 146 3.00 -20.24 6.04
N LEU A 147 1.97 -20.03 6.86
CA LEU A 147 1.38 -18.71 7.04
C LEU A 147 2.18 -17.95 8.08
N VAL A 148 2.89 -16.91 7.64
CA VAL A 148 3.65 -16.04 8.52
C VAL A 148 3.16 -14.60 8.41
N ARG A 149 3.43 -13.82 9.45
CA ARG A 149 3.14 -12.38 9.48
C ARG A 149 4.39 -11.52 9.29
N ARG A 150 5.58 -12.10 9.48
CA ARG A 150 6.85 -11.40 9.36
C ARG A 150 7.66 -12.06 8.26
N VAL A 151 8.12 -11.24 7.32
CA VAL A 151 9.13 -11.61 6.33
C VAL A 151 10.49 -11.49 7.01
N GLN A 152 11.33 -12.51 6.87
CA GLN A 152 12.68 -12.54 7.42
C GLN A 152 13.69 -12.64 6.28
N SER A 153 14.94 -12.23 6.53
CA SER A 153 16.03 -12.39 5.56
C SER A 153 16.71 -13.75 5.76
N ASP A 154 15.92 -14.82 5.76
CA ASP A 154 16.35 -16.20 6.03
C ASP A 154 16.65 -17.02 4.75
N GLY A 155 16.45 -16.40 3.58
CA GLY A 155 16.61 -17.05 2.27
C GLY A 155 15.43 -17.92 1.86
N ALA A 156 14.31 -17.90 2.59
CA ALA A 156 13.06 -18.51 2.16
C ALA A 156 12.36 -17.66 1.09
N HIS A 157 11.45 -18.29 0.35
CA HIS A 157 10.58 -17.59 -0.59
C HIS A 157 9.33 -17.08 0.14
N TYR A 158 8.95 -15.84 -0.14
CA TYR A 158 7.79 -15.20 0.45
C TYR A 158 6.82 -14.74 -0.64
N PHE A 159 5.55 -15.14 -0.53
CA PHE A 159 4.48 -14.80 -1.47
C PHE A 159 3.37 -14.04 -0.77
N GLY A 160 3.07 -12.82 -1.23
CA GLY A 160 2.14 -11.89 -0.60
C GLY A 160 2.66 -10.45 -0.67
N PRO A 161 2.18 -9.54 0.19
CA PRO A 161 1.22 -9.72 1.28
C PRO A 161 -0.22 -9.95 0.82
N TYR A 162 -0.98 -10.73 1.59
CA TYR A 162 -2.39 -10.97 1.33
C TYR A 162 -3.28 -9.99 2.08
N HIS A 163 -4.26 -9.41 1.37
CA HIS A 163 -5.18 -8.42 1.93
C HIS A 163 -6.09 -8.96 3.05
N SER A 164 -6.21 -10.28 3.21
CA SER A 164 -7.08 -10.91 4.21
C SER A 164 -6.64 -12.34 4.53
N ALA A 165 -7.00 -12.83 5.73
CA ALA A 165 -6.76 -14.22 6.12
C ALA A 165 -7.51 -15.23 5.23
N SER A 166 -8.69 -14.86 4.73
CA SER A 166 -9.45 -15.71 3.81
C SER A 166 -8.73 -15.89 2.47
N SER A 167 -8.11 -14.84 1.92
CA SER A 167 -7.39 -14.92 0.64
C SER A 167 -6.16 -15.82 0.69
N VAL A 168 -5.34 -15.69 1.73
CA VAL A 168 -4.16 -16.55 1.87
C VAL A 168 -4.53 -18.01 2.09
N ARG A 169 -5.59 -18.29 2.87
CA ARG A 169 -6.10 -19.65 3.06
C ARG A 169 -6.66 -20.23 1.76
N HIS A 170 -7.34 -19.41 0.95
CA HIS A 170 -7.79 -19.85 -0.37
C HIS A 170 -6.60 -20.22 -1.25
N ALA A 171 -5.58 -19.35 -1.35
CA ALA A 171 -4.38 -19.62 -2.13
C ALA A 171 -3.68 -20.91 -1.67
N LEU A 172 -3.51 -21.10 -0.35
CA LEU A 172 -2.94 -22.32 0.21
C LEU A 172 -3.74 -23.58 -0.19
N ARG A 173 -5.08 -23.52 -0.11
CA ARG A 173 -5.94 -24.66 -0.52
C ARG A 173 -5.76 -25.03 -1.99
N VAL A 174 -5.67 -24.03 -2.88
CA VAL A 174 -5.46 -24.26 -4.31
C VAL A 174 -4.10 -24.91 -4.56
N VAL A 175 -3.04 -24.37 -3.95
CA VAL A 175 -1.70 -24.95 -4.09
C VAL A 175 -1.66 -26.40 -3.58
N ASN A 176 -2.22 -26.66 -2.39
CA ASN A 176 -2.22 -28.01 -1.83
C ASN A 176 -3.06 -28.99 -2.65
N ARG A 177 -4.13 -28.53 -3.32
CA ARG A 177 -4.93 -29.37 -4.22
C ARG A 177 -4.12 -29.85 -5.43
N HIS A 178 -3.31 -28.97 -6.03
CA HIS A 178 -2.59 -29.28 -7.27
C HIS A 178 -1.22 -29.91 -7.03
N PHE A 179 -0.47 -29.43 -6.04
CA PHE A 179 0.91 -29.83 -5.81
C PHE A 179 1.07 -30.81 -4.64
N LYS A 180 0.00 -31.06 -3.87
CA LYS A 180 -0.02 -32.00 -2.74
C LYS A 180 1.15 -31.81 -1.77
N LEU A 181 1.51 -30.55 -1.51
CA LEU A 181 2.53 -30.21 -0.51
C LEU A 181 2.10 -30.71 0.87
N ARG A 182 3.10 -31.03 1.70
CA ARG A 182 2.90 -31.44 3.09
C ARG A 182 2.15 -30.36 3.87
N THR A 183 1.23 -30.80 4.73
CA THR A 183 0.43 -29.94 5.62
C THR A 183 0.79 -30.10 7.11
N CYS A 184 1.50 -31.16 7.50
CA CYS A 184 1.88 -31.40 8.89
C CYS A 184 3.09 -30.56 9.34
N SER A 185 3.11 -30.29 10.65
CA SER A 185 4.22 -29.66 11.37
C SER A 185 5.35 -30.67 11.60
N ASP A 186 6.59 -30.18 11.77
CA ASP A 186 7.75 -30.99 12.18
C ASP A 186 7.70 -31.34 13.67
N TYR A 187 6.96 -30.55 14.43
CA TYR A 187 6.65 -30.80 15.82
C TYR A 187 5.30 -31.51 15.87
N VAL A 188 5.29 -32.74 16.38
CA VAL A 188 4.13 -33.47 16.86
C VAL A 188 4.14 -33.40 18.38
#